data_AF-A0A6S6U5W7-F1
#
_entry.id   AF-A0A6S6U5W7-F1
#
_cell.length_a   1.000
_cell.length_b   1.000
_cell.length_c   1.000
_cell.angle_alpha   90.00
_cell.angle_beta   90.00
_cell.angle_gamma   90.00
#
_symmetry.space_group_name_H-M   'P 1'
#
loop_
_entity.id
_entity.type
_entity.pdbx_description
1 polymer ?
#
loop_
_entity_poly.entity_id
_entity_poly.type
_entity_poly.pdbx_seq_one_letter_code
_entity_poly.pdbx_strand_id
1 'polypeptide(L)'
;YLSFRKSLFENDVSFDSKVFNFPVDFSDSVFNGDASFNNVIFNGDVKFTRTEFKKNAYFNKKNKIAKEKFNPGFHKKALFNKAIFHNRAYFHNQFFSGEVTFKLSDIHTLILDGSRFEKQVPDFRYAEIKNPPSLSDIRIPGFLDENRHNVERYRKLKEMAIGASNYKKEIEFFSFELDAERSRLLQVTKDKIAENKKLCPLEGGWEYLKILPYYIYKFFSNYGQSISKPSFYLIVIWIFFGFSIFLVTPDEIEHSDALSQAKRASVLQLNRSYDCSPLHKNPGKKLGYSMHYAAQVLYPIQLGTDQEREKVVFCLLHDEVPSFGLKFAEAFIKALGLILFFLLGLGIRNRFKIK
;
A
#
# COMPACT_ATOMS: atom_id res chain seq x y z
N TYR A 1 -14.42 18.89 35.54
CA TYR A 1 -15.13 18.77 34.24
C TYR A 1 -15.95 20.03 34.06
N LEU A 2 -16.25 20.44 32.84
CA LEU A 2 -17.10 21.60 32.52
C LEU A 2 -18.25 21.12 31.64
N SER A 3 -19.47 21.60 31.91
CA SER A 3 -20.67 21.13 31.23
C SER A 3 -21.50 22.31 30.74
N PHE A 4 -21.80 22.29 29.44
CA PHE A 4 -22.80 23.10 28.75
C PHE A 4 -23.91 22.20 28.18
N ARG A 5 -24.12 21.04 28.80
CA ARG A 5 -25.08 20.06 28.34
C ARG A 5 -26.48 20.67 28.29
N LYS A 6 -27.23 20.46 27.19
CA LYS A 6 -28.57 21.03 26.98
C LYS A 6 -28.62 22.57 27.05
N SER A 7 -27.48 23.25 26.88
CA SER A 7 -27.46 24.72 26.84
C SER A 7 -27.93 25.24 25.49
N LEU A 8 -28.57 26.41 25.51
CA LEU A 8 -29.00 27.13 24.32
C LEU A 8 -28.17 28.41 24.20
N PHE A 9 -27.42 28.53 23.11
CA PHE A 9 -26.64 29.73 22.79
C PHE A 9 -27.38 30.48 21.67
N GLU A 10 -28.13 31.52 22.06
CA GLU A 10 -29.01 32.26 21.15
C GLU A 10 -28.27 33.09 20.10
N ASN A 11 -27.14 33.68 20.50
CA ASN A 11 -26.30 34.51 19.65
C ASN A 11 -24.98 33.82 19.34
N ASP A 12 -24.16 34.47 18.51
CA ASP A 12 -22.80 34.03 18.24
C ASP A 12 -22.01 33.84 19.54
N VAL A 13 -21.25 32.75 19.63
CA VAL A 13 -20.44 32.42 20.81
C VAL A 13 -19.04 32.04 20.40
N SER A 14 -18.06 32.51 21.17
CA SER A 14 -16.64 32.27 20.92
C SER A 14 -15.96 31.64 22.13
N PHE A 15 -15.34 30.49 21.89
CA PHE A 15 -14.41 29.78 22.75
C PHE A 15 -12.99 29.82 22.16
N ASP A 16 -12.70 30.80 21.30
CA ASP A 16 -11.43 30.90 20.61
C ASP A 16 -10.25 31.00 21.58
N SER A 17 -9.17 30.29 21.25
CA SER A 17 -7.90 30.25 22.00
C SER A 17 -8.05 29.83 23.47
N LYS A 18 -9.15 29.16 23.85
CA LYS A 18 -9.33 28.63 25.21
C LYS A 18 -8.59 27.30 25.40
N VAL A 19 -8.04 27.12 26.60
CA VAL A 19 -7.40 25.87 27.02
C VAL A 19 -8.25 25.20 28.09
N PHE A 20 -8.75 24.01 27.78
CA PHE A 20 -9.54 23.19 28.70
C PHE A 20 -8.70 22.00 29.17
N ASN A 21 -8.22 22.07 30.41
CA ASN A 21 -7.41 21.02 31.06
C ASN A 21 -8.24 19.86 31.63
N PHE A 22 -9.56 19.94 31.52
CA PHE A 22 -10.52 18.96 32.03
C PHE A 22 -11.53 18.60 30.93
N PRO A 23 -12.29 17.49 31.08
CA PRO A 23 -13.32 17.13 30.12
C PRO A 23 -14.41 18.22 30.00
N VAL A 24 -14.87 18.46 28.77
CA VAL A 24 -15.92 19.45 28.43
C VAL A 24 -17.09 18.78 27.72
N ASP A 25 -18.32 19.03 28.17
CA ASP A 25 -19.52 18.41 27.62
C ASP A 25 -20.51 19.44 27.05
N PHE A 26 -20.64 19.50 25.73
CA PHE A 26 -21.64 20.28 24.98
C PHE A 26 -22.80 19.39 24.49
N SER A 27 -22.95 18.16 25.00
CA SER A 27 -23.95 17.24 24.46
C SER A 27 -25.36 17.82 24.58
N ASP A 28 -26.21 17.54 23.59
CA ASP A 28 -27.58 18.04 23.53
C ASP A 28 -27.71 19.58 23.49
N SER A 29 -26.62 20.35 23.30
CA SER A 29 -26.67 21.82 23.21
C SER A 29 -27.07 22.29 21.81
N VAL A 30 -27.58 23.52 21.72
CA VAL A 30 -27.97 24.17 20.46
C VAL A 30 -27.24 25.51 20.35
N PHE A 31 -26.60 25.74 19.21
CA PHE A 31 -25.96 27.00 18.83
C PHE A 31 -26.77 27.63 17.69
N ASN A 32 -27.53 28.69 18.00
CA ASN A 32 -28.38 29.41 17.03
C ASN A 32 -27.58 30.39 16.17
N GLY A 33 -26.52 30.99 16.74
CA GLY A 33 -25.54 31.81 16.03
C GLY A 33 -24.33 31.00 15.54
N ASP A 34 -23.34 31.71 15.01
CA ASP A 34 -22.02 31.16 14.69
C ASP A 34 -21.31 30.68 15.98
N ALA A 35 -20.77 29.47 15.96
CA ALA A 35 -20.06 28.88 17.09
C ALA A 35 -18.58 28.75 16.78
N SER A 36 -17.74 29.49 17.49
CA SER A 36 -16.32 29.56 17.23
C SER A 36 -15.50 28.87 18.32
N PHE A 37 -14.61 27.99 17.90
CA PHE A 37 -13.65 27.18 18.68
C PHE A 37 -12.27 27.22 18.00
N ASN A 38 -11.91 28.33 17.37
CA ASN A 38 -10.64 28.44 16.67
C ASN A 38 -9.48 28.43 17.67
N ASN A 39 -8.38 27.76 17.33
CA ASN A 39 -7.19 27.64 18.20
C ASN A 39 -7.48 27.10 19.62
N VAL A 40 -8.61 26.43 19.82
CA VAL A 40 -8.95 25.82 21.11
C VAL A 40 -8.01 24.64 21.42
N ILE A 41 -7.71 24.43 22.70
CA ILE A 41 -6.96 23.28 23.20
C ILE A 41 -7.85 22.48 24.14
N PHE A 42 -8.22 21.26 23.75
CA PHE A 42 -8.91 20.31 24.62
C PHE A 42 -7.92 19.25 25.10
N ASN A 43 -7.39 19.41 26.32
CA ASN A 43 -6.53 18.44 26.99
C ASN A 43 -7.33 17.31 27.68
N GLY A 44 -8.63 17.54 27.94
CA GLY A 44 -9.59 16.52 28.35
C GLY A 44 -10.48 16.05 27.19
N ASP A 45 -11.30 15.02 27.44
CA ASP A 45 -12.32 14.58 26.49
C ASP A 45 -13.33 15.70 26.21
N VAL A 46 -13.74 15.86 24.96
CA VAL A 46 -14.79 16.80 24.56
C VAL A 46 -15.94 16.08 23.86
N LYS A 47 -17.17 16.43 24.25
CA LYS A 47 -18.38 15.86 23.69
C LYS A 47 -19.23 16.94 23.03
N PHE A 48 -19.54 16.73 21.77
CA PHE A 48 -20.54 17.45 20.98
C PHE A 48 -21.65 16.49 20.54
N THR A 49 -21.99 15.51 21.39
CA THR A 49 -22.92 14.44 21.02
C THR A 49 -24.34 14.99 20.98
N ARG A 50 -25.06 14.80 19.85
CA ARG A 50 -26.38 15.43 19.61
C ARG A 50 -26.38 16.96 19.72
N THR A 51 -25.22 17.59 19.54
CA THR A 51 -25.12 19.04 19.47
C THR A 51 -25.60 19.53 18.11
N GLU A 52 -26.34 20.63 18.09
CA GLU A 52 -26.85 21.24 16.87
C GLU A 52 -26.20 22.60 16.63
N PHE A 53 -25.59 22.77 15.47
CA PHE A 53 -25.03 24.03 14.98
C PHE A 53 -25.92 24.55 13.84
N LYS A 54 -26.72 25.58 14.11
CA LYS A 54 -27.67 26.16 13.14
C LYS A 54 -26.96 27.02 12.09
N LYS A 55 -25.81 27.60 12.42
CA LYS A 55 -24.95 28.39 11.52
C LYS A 55 -23.58 27.73 11.37
N ASN A 56 -22.53 28.49 11.08
CA ASN A 56 -21.20 27.92 10.88
C ASN A 56 -20.59 27.51 12.23
N ALA A 57 -19.87 26.39 12.22
CA ALA A 57 -19.08 25.93 13.35
C ALA A 57 -17.59 25.96 12.98
N TYR A 58 -16.81 26.78 13.67
CA TYR A 58 -15.40 27.00 13.36
C TYR A 58 -14.50 26.33 14.38
N PHE A 59 -13.87 25.22 14.01
CA PHE A 59 -12.82 24.57 14.79
C PHE A 59 -11.49 24.73 14.06
N ASN A 60 -11.13 25.93 13.57
CA ASN A 60 -9.91 26.06 12.76
C ASN A 60 -8.68 26.31 13.59
N LYS A 61 -7.53 25.84 13.11
CA LYS A 61 -6.25 26.35 13.57
C LYS A 61 -5.86 27.54 12.69
N LYS A 62 -5.99 28.75 13.24
CA LYS A 62 -5.66 30.01 12.56
C LYS A 62 -4.21 30.41 12.88
N ASN A 63 -3.38 30.44 11.84
CA ASN A 63 -1.98 30.89 11.78
C ASN A 63 -0.88 30.10 12.53
N LYS A 64 0.33 30.21 11.95
CA LYS A 64 1.62 29.63 12.37
C LYS A 64 2.38 30.63 13.27
N ILE A 65 1.69 31.31 14.19
CA ILE A 65 2.37 32.26 15.08
C ILE A 65 3.27 31.47 16.01
N ALA A 66 4.50 31.95 16.06
CA ALA A 66 5.67 31.33 16.64
C ALA A 66 5.45 30.84 18.09
N LYS A 67 6.01 29.67 18.39
CA LYS A 67 6.40 29.25 19.75
C LYS A 67 5.27 29.13 20.79
N GLU A 68 4.07 28.72 20.42
CA GLU A 68 3.18 28.15 21.44
C GLU A 68 3.66 26.74 21.83
N LYS A 69 3.86 26.54 23.14
CA LYS A 69 4.38 25.29 23.75
C LYS A 69 3.46 24.08 23.53
N PHE A 70 2.22 24.31 23.07
CA PHE A 70 1.19 23.31 22.86
C PHE A 70 0.53 23.50 21.49
N ASN A 71 0.28 22.41 20.79
CA ASN A 71 -0.29 22.42 19.45
C ASN A 71 -1.83 22.49 19.56
N PRO A 72 -2.51 23.55 19.07
CA PRO A 72 -3.96 23.65 19.14
C PRO A 72 -4.68 22.43 18.55
N GLY A 73 -5.74 21.99 19.22
CA GLY A 73 -6.53 20.84 18.80
C GLY A 73 -7.08 19.99 19.94
N PHE A 74 -7.38 18.74 19.59
CA PHE A 74 -8.09 17.77 20.42
C PHE A 74 -7.12 16.68 20.88
N HIS A 75 -6.70 16.73 22.14
CA HIS A 75 -5.66 15.83 22.63
C HIS A 75 -6.17 14.49 23.14
N LYS A 76 -7.45 14.43 23.50
CA LYS A 76 -8.18 13.23 23.96
C LYS A 76 -9.39 12.98 23.07
N LYS A 77 -10.42 12.28 23.55
CA LYS A 77 -11.56 11.88 22.71
C LYS A 77 -12.37 13.11 22.30
N ALA A 78 -12.71 13.22 21.01
CA ALA A 78 -13.61 14.23 20.46
C ALA A 78 -14.84 13.54 19.86
N LEU A 79 -15.99 13.66 20.52
CA LEU A 79 -17.20 12.91 20.18
C LEU A 79 -18.26 13.82 19.54
N PHE A 80 -18.39 13.76 18.22
CA PHE A 80 -19.42 14.46 17.42
C PHE A 80 -20.56 13.52 16.99
N ASN A 81 -20.79 12.44 17.73
CA ASN A 81 -21.81 11.45 17.39
C ASN A 81 -23.20 12.10 17.36
N LYS A 82 -23.98 11.86 16.29
CA LYS A 82 -25.31 12.45 16.11
C LYS A 82 -25.33 13.99 16.14
N ALA A 83 -24.18 14.65 15.97
CA ALA A 83 -24.15 16.10 15.83
C ALA A 83 -24.81 16.51 14.50
N ILE A 84 -25.45 17.68 14.48
CA ILE A 84 -26.09 18.23 13.30
C ILE A 84 -25.42 19.55 12.96
N PHE A 85 -24.85 19.65 11.77
CA PHE A 85 -24.27 20.88 11.23
C PHE A 85 -25.13 21.33 10.05
N HIS A 86 -25.99 22.32 10.27
CA HIS A 86 -26.90 22.84 9.24
C HIS A 86 -26.17 23.60 8.12
N ASN A 87 -24.97 24.11 8.41
CA ASN A 87 -24.15 24.85 7.46
C ASN A 87 -22.73 24.26 7.41
N ARG A 88 -21.68 25.09 7.43
CA ARG A 88 -20.29 24.63 7.30
C ARG A 88 -19.67 24.27 8.65
N ALA A 89 -19.05 23.10 8.70
CA ALA A 89 -18.22 22.63 9.80
C ALA A 89 -16.74 22.71 9.38
N TYR A 90 -16.02 23.69 9.91
CA TYR A 90 -14.64 23.97 9.55
C TYR A 90 -13.66 23.34 10.56
N PHE A 91 -12.77 22.47 10.09
CA PHE A 91 -11.71 21.82 10.86
C PHE A 91 -10.34 22.01 10.20
N HIS A 92 -10.10 23.18 9.61
CA HIS A 92 -8.89 23.47 8.85
C HIS A 92 -7.63 23.41 9.75
N ASN A 93 -6.59 22.71 9.30
CA ASN A 93 -5.31 22.52 10.00
C ASN A 93 -5.42 21.98 11.43
N GLN A 94 -6.51 21.27 11.75
CA GLN A 94 -6.73 20.73 13.08
C GLN A 94 -5.83 19.56 13.43
N PHE A 95 -5.46 19.48 14.71
CA PHE A 95 -4.68 18.38 15.23
C PHE A 95 -5.52 17.52 16.17
N PHE A 96 -5.67 16.24 15.85
CA PHE A 96 -6.39 15.27 16.66
C PHE A 96 -5.42 14.18 17.11
N SER A 97 -4.99 14.22 18.39
CA SER A 97 -4.19 13.12 18.98
C SER A 97 -5.01 12.06 19.69
N GLY A 98 -6.30 12.31 19.93
CA GLY A 98 -7.23 11.31 20.46
C GLY A 98 -8.14 10.70 19.40
N GLU A 99 -9.12 9.94 19.87
CA GLU A 99 -10.14 9.30 19.03
C GLU A 99 -11.18 10.32 18.59
N VAL A 100 -11.56 10.29 17.30
CA VAL A 100 -12.54 11.22 16.73
C VAL A 100 -13.65 10.42 16.05
N THR A 101 -14.89 10.77 16.35
CA THR A 101 -16.06 10.08 15.80
C THR A 101 -17.17 11.08 15.46
N PHE A 102 -17.72 10.90 14.27
CA PHE A 102 -18.83 11.64 13.67
C PHE A 102 -19.98 10.69 13.32
N LYS A 103 -20.06 9.51 13.96
CA LYS A 103 -21.09 8.52 13.64
C LYS A 103 -22.49 9.10 13.71
N LEU A 104 -23.33 8.77 12.73
CA LEU A 104 -24.72 9.19 12.66
C LEU A 104 -24.91 10.71 12.68
N SER A 105 -23.89 11.50 12.32
CA SER A 105 -24.01 12.96 12.20
C SER A 105 -24.63 13.34 10.85
N ASP A 106 -25.38 14.44 10.84
CA ASP A 106 -25.85 15.10 9.61
C ASP A 106 -25.00 16.37 9.42
N ILE A 107 -24.21 16.41 8.36
CA ILE A 107 -23.28 17.51 8.08
C ILE A 107 -23.61 18.09 6.70
N HIS A 108 -24.00 19.36 6.65
CA HIS A 108 -24.26 20.00 5.36
C HIS A 108 -22.98 20.18 4.53
N THR A 109 -21.92 20.72 5.11
CA THR A 109 -20.62 20.85 4.44
C THR A 109 -19.47 20.68 5.43
N LEU A 110 -18.55 19.76 5.12
CA LEU A 110 -17.42 19.40 5.98
C LEU A 110 -16.09 19.83 5.34
N ILE A 111 -15.25 20.53 6.10
CA ILE A 111 -13.94 21.00 5.63
C ILE A 111 -12.87 20.49 6.60
N LEU A 112 -12.01 19.58 6.15
CA LEU A 112 -10.95 18.93 6.93
C LEU A 112 -9.54 19.24 6.41
N ASP A 113 -9.41 20.26 5.57
CA ASP A 113 -8.17 20.54 4.88
C ASP A 113 -6.99 20.74 5.83
N GLY A 114 -5.86 20.08 5.56
CA GLY A 114 -4.65 20.13 6.36
C GLY A 114 -4.75 19.52 7.76
N SER A 115 -5.92 18.96 8.13
CA SER A 115 -6.08 18.32 9.45
C SER A 115 -5.26 17.03 9.56
N ARG A 116 -4.74 16.76 10.76
CA ARG A 116 -3.94 15.57 11.10
C ARG A 116 -4.62 14.77 12.20
N PHE A 117 -4.84 13.49 11.90
CA PHE A 117 -5.25 12.47 12.85
C PHE A 117 -4.04 11.62 13.20
N GLU A 118 -3.74 11.47 14.49
CA GLU A 118 -2.54 10.76 14.93
C GLU A 118 -2.83 9.36 15.46
N LYS A 119 -3.85 9.20 16.32
CA LYS A 119 -4.08 7.94 17.03
C LYS A 119 -5.05 7.00 16.32
N GLN A 120 -5.98 7.53 15.54
CA GLN A 120 -7.01 6.71 14.92
C GLN A 120 -7.54 7.36 13.65
N VAL A 121 -7.94 6.53 12.69
CA VAL A 121 -8.73 6.98 11.53
C VAL A 121 -10.05 7.55 12.05
N PRO A 122 -10.48 8.77 11.66
CA PRO A 122 -11.75 9.33 12.12
C PRO A 122 -12.94 8.47 11.69
N ASP A 123 -13.93 8.31 12.58
CA ASP A 123 -15.09 7.46 12.33
C ASP A 123 -16.27 8.25 11.76
N PHE A 124 -16.46 8.21 10.44
CA PHE A 124 -17.59 8.82 9.74
C PHE A 124 -18.70 7.82 9.39
N ARG A 125 -18.71 6.62 9.98
CA ARG A 125 -19.70 5.59 9.62
C ARG A 125 -21.12 6.09 9.89
N TYR A 126 -22.00 5.89 8.91
CA TYR A 126 -23.39 6.36 8.94
C TYR A 126 -23.54 7.89 9.06
N ALA A 127 -22.47 8.66 8.88
CA ALA A 127 -22.59 10.11 8.73
C ALA A 127 -23.14 10.46 7.35
N GLU A 128 -24.11 11.36 7.33
CA GLU A 128 -24.67 11.93 6.11
C GLU A 128 -23.98 13.27 5.85
N ILE A 129 -23.33 13.37 4.69
CA ILE A 129 -22.62 14.58 4.28
C ILE A 129 -23.30 15.06 3.00
N LYS A 130 -24.04 16.17 3.08
CA LYS A 130 -24.91 16.63 1.98
C LYS A 130 -24.12 17.14 0.78
N ASN A 131 -23.14 18.01 1.02
CA ASN A 131 -22.26 18.53 -0.01
C ASN A 131 -20.90 17.84 0.02
N PRO A 132 -20.22 17.70 -1.13
CA PRO A 132 -18.90 17.09 -1.17
C PRO A 132 -17.90 17.72 -0.19
N PRO A 133 -17.22 16.91 0.66
CA PRO A 133 -16.34 17.43 1.70
C PRO A 133 -14.97 17.86 1.14
N SER A 134 -14.34 18.84 1.78
CA SER A 134 -12.97 19.24 1.45
C SER A 134 -11.97 18.41 2.28
N LEU A 135 -11.08 17.68 1.59
CA LEU A 135 -10.17 16.68 2.17
C LEU A 135 -8.71 16.91 1.75
N SER A 136 -8.36 18.12 1.31
CA SER A 136 -7.04 18.47 0.82
C SER A 136 -6.00 18.34 1.92
N ASP A 137 -4.89 17.66 1.65
CA ASP A 137 -3.78 17.48 2.60
C ASP A 137 -4.13 16.92 3.98
N ILE A 138 -5.31 16.28 4.13
CA ILE A 138 -5.65 15.53 5.33
C ILE A 138 -4.62 14.41 5.56
N ARG A 139 -4.15 14.29 6.79
CA ARG A 139 -3.20 13.25 7.21
C ARG A 139 -3.89 12.29 8.15
N ILE A 140 -3.96 11.04 7.73
CA ILE A 140 -4.61 9.95 8.44
C ILE A 140 -3.52 8.94 8.79
N PRO A 141 -3.58 8.28 9.96
CA PRO A 141 -2.55 7.32 10.31
C PRO A 141 -2.65 6.12 9.35
N GLY A 142 -1.66 5.96 8.46
CA GLY A 142 -1.67 4.89 7.44
C GLY A 142 -1.55 3.48 8.01
N PHE A 143 -1.19 3.33 9.30
CA PHE A 143 -1.12 2.04 9.97
C PHE A 143 -1.22 2.18 11.49
N LEU A 144 -2.42 1.96 12.04
CA LEU A 144 -2.62 1.78 13.47
C LEU A 144 -3.57 0.60 13.71
N ASP A 145 -2.95 -0.50 14.12
CA ASP A 145 -3.55 -1.61 14.85
C ASP A 145 -4.55 -2.52 14.10
N GLU A 146 -4.60 -3.79 14.56
CA GLU A 146 -5.32 -4.95 14.01
C GLU A 146 -6.86 -4.85 14.12
N ASN A 147 -7.41 -3.63 14.13
CA ASN A 147 -8.80 -3.40 14.49
C ASN A 147 -9.71 -3.41 13.25
N ARG A 148 -10.68 -4.34 13.20
CA ARG A 148 -11.67 -4.49 12.11
C ARG A 148 -12.37 -3.18 11.71
N HIS A 149 -12.54 -2.29 12.68
CA HIS A 149 -13.17 -1.00 12.50
C HIS A 149 -12.46 -0.07 11.52
N ASN A 150 -11.17 -0.28 11.25
CA ASN A 150 -10.40 0.59 10.36
C ASN A 150 -10.81 0.42 8.90
N VAL A 151 -11.19 -0.80 8.45
CA VAL A 151 -11.60 -1.06 7.07
C VAL A 151 -12.81 -0.20 6.69
N GLU A 152 -13.85 -0.22 7.53
CA GLU A 152 -15.08 0.55 7.29
C GLU A 152 -14.83 2.06 7.34
N ARG A 153 -13.90 2.52 8.18
CA ARG A 153 -13.52 3.93 8.27
C ARG A 153 -12.81 4.41 7.00
N TYR A 154 -11.84 3.64 6.49
CA TYR A 154 -11.20 3.94 5.21
C TYR A 154 -12.18 3.89 4.05
N ARG A 155 -13.10 2.91 4.03
CA ARG A 155 -14.15 2.82 3.02
C ARG A 155 -15.02 4.08 2.98
N LYS A 156 -15.44 4.58 4.14
CA LYS A 156 -16.23 5.83 4.20
C LYS A 156 -15.42 7.04 3.77
N LEU A 157 -14.15 7.14 4.16
CA LEU A 157 -13.27 8.22 3.69
C LEU A 157 -13.06 8.18 2.17
N LYS A 158 -12.92 6.98 1.59
CA LYS A 158 -12.85 6.77 0.15
C LYS A 158 -14.13 7.23 -0.54
N GLU A 159 -15.30 6.84 -0.03
CA GLU A 159 -16.62 7.30 -0.51
C GLU A 159 -16.72 8.84 -0.50
N MET A 160 -16.29 9.47 0.60
CA MET A 160 -16.22 10.93 0.72
C MET A 160 -15.27 11.56 -0.31
N ALA A 161 -14.10 10.96 -0.56
CA ALA A 161 -13.16 11.44 -1.57
C ALA A 161 -13.71 11.31 -3.00
N ILE A 162 -14.45 10.24 -3.30
CA ILE A 162 -15.15 10.06 -4.57
C ILE A 162 -16.21 11.16 -4.74
N GLY A 163 -17.04 11.39 -3.72
CA GLY A 163 -18.04 12.47 -3.75
C GLY A 163 -17.42 13.85 -3.96
N ALA A 164 -16.23 14.09 -3.39
CA ALA A 164 -15.43 15.30 -3.57
C ALA A 164 -14.68 15.39 -4.90
N SER A 165 -14.77 14.38 -5.77
CA SER A 165 -13.93 14.27 -6.97
C SER A 165 -12.42 14.41 -6.67
N ASN A 166 -12.00 14.07 -5.44
CA ASN A 166 -10.62 14.13 -4.99
C ASN A 166 -9.91 12.80 -5.25
N TYR A 167 -9.54 12.63 -6.51
CA TYR A 167 -8.94 11.39 -7.02
C TYR A 167 -7.65 10.97 -6.27
N LYS A 168 -6.82 11.95 -5.87
CA LYS A 168 -5.59 11.66 -5.12
C LYS A 168 -5.90 11.00 -3.78
N LYS A 169 -6.90 11.53 -3.06
CA LYS A 169 -7.35 10.98 -1.77
C LYS A 169 -8.14 9.70 -1.93
N GLU A 170 -8.88 9.54 -3.02
CA GLU A 170 -9.56 8.28 -3.35
C GLU A 170 -8.57 7.11 -3.43
N ILE A 171 -7.49 7.21 -4.22
CA ILE A 171 -6.49 6.13 -4.32
C ILE A 171 -5.76 5.94 -2.97
N GLU A 172 -5.47 7.03 -2.28
CA GLU A 172 -4.81 6.98 -0.97
C GLU A 172 -5.66 6.17 0.03
N PHE A 173 -6.93 6.51 0.19
CA PHE A 173 -7.83 5.79 1.09
C PHE A 173 -8.15 4.38 0.62
N PHE A 174 -8.21 4.14 -0.69
CA PHE A 174 -8.34 2.80 -1.24
C PHE A 174 -7.15 1.90 -0.87
N SER A 175 -5.91 2.43 -0.96
CA SER A 175 -4.73 1.69 -0.53
C SER A 175 -4.77 1.33 0.95
N PHE A 176 -5.24 2.26 1.79
CA PHE A 176 -5.35 2.03 3.23
C PHE A 176 -6.46 1.03 3.56
N GLU A 177 -7.58 1.06 2.83
CA GLU A 177 -8.65 0.06 2.94
C GLU A 177 -8.10 -1.34 2.62
N LEU A 178 -7.37 -1.50 1.52
CA LEU A 178 -6.75 -2.76 1.14
C LEU A 178 -5.73 -3.24 2.20
N ASP A 179 -4.89 -2.33 2.71
CA ASP A 179 -3.94 -2.58 3.81
C ASP A 179 -4.63 -3.04 5.11
N ALA A 180 -5.75 -2.42 5.48
CA ALA A 180 -6.52 -2.82 6.64
C ALA A 180 -7.22 -4.17 6.43
N GLU A 181 -7.84 -4.39 5.26
CA GLU A 181 -8.57 -5.62 4.96
C GLU A 181 -7.64 -6.83 4.93
N ARG A 182 -6.42 -6.65 4.44
CA ARG A 182 -5.42 -7.71 4.46
C ARG A 182 -4.94 -8.07 5.84
N SER A 183 -4.63 -7.08 6.68
CA SER A 183 -4.14 -7.35 8.04
C SER A 183 -5.10 -8.29 8.77
N ARG A 184 -6.41 -8.11 8.53
CA ARG A 184 -7.47 -9.03 8.98
C ARG A 184 -7.36 -10.44 8.36
N LEU A 185 -7.20 -10.55 7.04
CA LEU A 185 -7.06 -11.86 6.38
C LEU A 185 -5.84 -12.63 6.89
N LEU A 186 -4.70 -11.95 7.05
CA LEU A 186 -3.48 -12.53 7.59
C LEU A 186 -3.68 -13.09 9.00
N GLN A 187 -4.41 -12.37 9.85
CA GLN A 187 -4.74 -12.83 11.20
C GLN A 187 -5.61 -14.08 11.16
N VAL A 188 -6.70 -14.06 10.38
CA VAL A 188 -7.59 -15.24 10.21
C VAL A 188 -6.82 -16.44 9.66
N THR A 189 -5.94 -16.24 8.68
CA THR A 189 -5.12 -17.31 8.11
C THR A 189 -4.12 -17.85 9.14
N LYS A 190 -3.49 -16.99 9.95
CA LYS A 190 -2.61 -17.42 11.04
C LYS A 190 -3.36 -18.24 12.09
N ASP A 191 -4.56 -17.79 12.48
CA ASP A 191 -5.39 -18.48 13.46
C ASP A 191 -5.79 -19.87 12.94
N LYS A 192 -6.26 -19.95 11.68
CA LYS A 192 -6.58 -21.22 11.02
C LYS A 192 -5.39 -22.16 10.88
N ILE A 193 -4.21 -21.62 10.57
CA ILE A 193 -2.99 -22.43 10.47
C ILE A 193 -2.55 -22.91 11.86
N ALA A 194 -2.68 -22.08 12.90
CA ALA A 194 -2.39 -22.49 14.27
C ALA A 194 -3.32 -23.61 14.73
N GLU A 195 -4.58 -23.58 14.29
CA GLU A 195 -5.58 -24.62 14.53
C GLU A 195 -5.28 -25.90 13.71
N ASN A 196 -5.08 -25.77 12.39
CA ASN A 196 -4.78 -26.91 11.51
C ASN A 196 -3.44 -27.58 11.83
N LYS A 197 -2.42 -26.82 12.25
CA LYS A 197 -1.11 -27.37 12.64
C LYS A 197 -1.19 -28.24 13.90
N LYS A 198 -2.23 -28.06 14.74
CA LYS A 198 -2.55 -29.00 15.83
C LYS A 198 -3.19 -30.30 15.32
N LEU A 199 -3.85 -30.28 14.16
CA LEU A 199 -4.60 -31.42 13.61
C LEU A 199 -3.77 -32.23 12.58
N CYS A 200 -3.06 -31.57 11.66
CA CYS A 200 -2.20 -32.15 10.62
C CYS A 200 -0.99 -31.23 10.30
N PRO A 201 0.27 -31.63 10.58
CA PRO A 201 1.45 -30.76 10.43
C PRO A 201 1.84 -30.38 8.98
N LEU A 202 1.29 -31.09 7.97
CA LEU A 202 1.70 -30.98 6.56
C LEU A 202 0.66 -30.25 5.68
N GLU A 203 -0.52 -29.91 6.19
CA GLU A 203 -1.57 -29.20 5.45
C GLU A 203 -1.62 -27.72 5.86
N GLY A 204 -1.19 -26.82 4.97
CA GLY A 204 -1.28 -25.38 5.22
C GLY A 204 -0.51 -24.47 4.27
N GLY A 205 0.36 -25.01 3.40
CA GLY A 205 1.17 -24.21 2.47
C GLY A 205 0.35 -23.41 1.44
N TRP A 206 -0.75 -23.97 0.96
CA TRP A 206 -1.57 -23.35 -0.11
C TRP A 206 -2.32 -22.09 0.34
N GLU A 207 -2.61 -21.93 1.63
CA GLU A 207 -3.27 -20.72 2.15
C GLU A 207 -2.37 -19.47 2.03
N TYR A 208 -1.05 -19.63 2.04
CA TYR A 208 -0.12 -18.53 1.83
C TYR A 208 -0.13 -18.01 0.39
N LEU A 209 -0.43 -18.87 -0.59
CA LEU A 209 -0.50 -18.48 -2.01
C LEU A 209 -1.67 -17.52 -2.28
N LYS A 210 -2.76 -17.58 -1.49
CA LYS A 210 -3.89 -16.63 -1.61
C LYS A 210 -3.48 -15.18 -1.31
N ILE A 211 -2.41 -14.98 -0.55
CA ILE A 211 -1.95 -13.66 -0.12
C ILE A 211 -0.89 -13.09 -1.09
N LEU A 212 -0.32 -13.93 -1.95
CA LEU A 212 0.75 -13.58 -2.88
C LEU A 212 0.36 -12.48 -3.88
N PRO A 213 -0.81 -12.53 -4.56
CA PRO A 213 -1.20 -11.50 -5.53
C PRO A 213 -1.23 -10.10 -4.91
N TYR A 214 -1.62 -10.02 -3.64
CA TYR A 214 -1.60 -8.78 -2.91
C TYR A 214 -0.18 -8.29 -2.64
N TYR A 215 0.73 -9.15 -2.16
CA TYR A 215 2.12 -8.75 -1.90
C TYR A 215 2.73 -8.18 -3.17
N ILE A 216 2.49 -8.85 -4.30
CA ILE A 216 2.89 -8.40 -5.63
C ILE A 216 2.30 -7.02 -5.92
N TYR A 217 0.98 -6.85 -5.77
CA TYR A 217 0.31 -5.58 -6.05
C TYR A 217 0.83 -4.42 -5.18
N LYS A 218 1.01 -4.64 -3.86
CA LYS A 218 1.60 -3.67 -2.92
C LYS A 218 3.04 -3.33 -3.29
N PHE A 219 3.86 -4.36 -3.45
CA PHE A 219 5.30 -4.21 -3.65
C PHE A 219 5.59 -3.46 -4.94
N PHE A 220 4.99 -3.91 -6.04
CA PHE A 220 5.28 -3.39 -7.37
C PHE A 220 4.53 -2.12 -7.73
N SER A 221 3.38 -1.80 -7.11
CA SER A 221 2.60 -0.62 -7.52
C SER A 221 2.11 0.28 -6.37
N ASN A 222 2.24 -0.18 -5.12
CA ASN A 222 1.57 0.42 -3.96
C ASN A 222 0.06 0.62 -4.21
N TYR A 223 -0.59 -0.44 -4.72
CA TYR A 223 -2.00 -0.44 -5.15
C TYR A 223 -2.33 0.60 -6.23
N GLY A 224 -1.42 0.76 -7.20
CA GLY A 224 -1.59 1.69 -8.31
C GLY A 224 -1.33 3.16 -7.97
N GLN A 225 -0.74 3.47 -6.80
CA GLN A 225 -0.26 4.82 -6.48
C GLN A 225 1.05 5.18 -7.19
N SER A 226 1.86 4.18 -7.54
CA SER A 226 3.18 4.38 -8.12
C SER A 226 3.25 3.91 -9.56
N ILE A 227 3.69 4.80 -10.45
CA ILE A 227 4.12 4.48 -11.81
C ILE A 227 5.60 4.12 -11.85
N SER A 228 6.42 4.76 -11.02
CA SER A 228 7.87 4.58 -11.04
C SER A 228 8.30 3.18 -10.61
N LYS A 229 7.61 2.58 -9.63
CA LYS A 229 7.92 1.22 -9.18
C LYS A 229 7.78 0.19 -10.30
N PRO A 230 6.61 0.01 -10.98
CA PRO A 230 6.52 -0.99 -12.02
C PRO A 230 7.48 -0.68 -13.19
N SER A 231 7.68 0.59 -13.55
CA SER A 231 8.68 0.99 -14.55
C SER A 231 10.10 0.57 -14.18
N PHE A 232 10.52 0.79 -12.93
CA PHE A 232 11.85 0.40 -12.46
C PHE A 232 12.07 -1.11 -12.59
N TYR A 233 11.10 -1.92 -12.15
CA TYR A 233 11.24 -3.38 -12.25
C TYR A 233 11.16 -3.89 -13.70
N LEU A 234 10.44 -3.22 -14.59
CA LEU A 234 10.50 -3.52 -16.03
C LEU A 234 11.89 -3.26 -16.60
N ILE A 235 12.53 -2.15 -16.23
CA ILE A 235 13.91 -1.83 -16.65
C ILE A 235 14.88 -2.87 -16.09
N VAL A 236 14.76 -3.25 -14.81
CA VAL A 236 15.59 -4.30 -14.21
C VAL A 236 15.42 -5.63 -14.95
N ILE A 237 14.19 -6.06 -15.23
CA ILE A 237 13.95 -7.28 -16.01
C ILE A 237 14.57 -7.16 -17.40
N TRP A 238 14.46 -6.02 -18.05
CA TRP A 238 15.04 -5.81 -19.37
C TRP A 238 16.58 -5.84 -19.38
N ILE A 239 17.23 -5.27 -18.37
CA ILE A 239 18.70 -5.30 -18.24
C ILE A 239 19.20 -6.74 -18.01
N PHE A 240 18.57 -7.49 -17.12
CA PHE A 240 19.05 -8.82 -16.72
C PHE A 240 18.56 -9.96 -17.64
N PHE A 241 17.43 -9.78 -18.33
CA PHE A 241 16.78 -10.85 -19.11
C PHE A 241 16.37 -10.41 -20.52
N GLY A 242 16.31 -9.11 -20.82
CA GLY A 242 16.03 -8.60 -22.17
C GLY A 242 17.24 -8.66 -23.08
N PHE A 243 18.45 -8.52 -22.54
CA PHE A 243 19.70 -8.67 -23.30
C PHE A 243 19.91 -10.10 -23.80
N SER A 244 19.49 -11.11 -23.03
CA SER A 244 19.52 -12.52 -23.43
C SER A 244 18.47 -12.91 -24.47
N ILE A 245 17.36 -12.17 -24.57
CA ILE A 245 16.33 -12.39 -25.60
C ILE A 245 16.74 -11.75 -26.95
N PHE A 246 17.43 -10.61 -26.94
CA PHE A 246 17.88 -9.97 -28.19
C PHE A 246 19.13 -10.61 -28.82
N LEU A 247 19.86 -11.46 -28.09
CA LEU A 247 20.86 -12.35 -28.71
C LEU A 247 20.22 -13.62 -29.31
N VAL A 248 18.93 -13.86 -29.07
CA VAL A 248 18.16 -14.94 -29.70
C VAL A 248 17.09 -14.29 -30.58
N THR A 249 17.52 -13.68 -31.68
CA THR A 249 16.62 -13.32 -32.77
C THR A 249 16.01 -14.59 -33.37
N PRO A 250 14.74 -14.57 -33.80
CA PRO A 250 14.05 -15.73 -34.38
C PRO A 250 14.46 -15.99 -35.83
N ASP A 251 15.76 -16.09 -36.09
CA ASP A 251 16.32 -16.70 -37.31
C ASP A 251 16.83 -18.14 -37.04
N GLU A 252 16.54 -18.69 -35.86
CA GLU A 252 16.89 -20.07 -35.50
C GLU A 252 15.89 -21.14 -36.02
N ILE A 253 15.36 -20.98 -37.24
CA ILE A 253 14.92 -22.15 -38.04
C ILE A 253 16.08 -22.65 -38.93
N GLU A 254 17.16 -21.87 -39.10
CA GLU A 254 18.40 -22.32 -39.78
C GLU A 254 19.51 -22.80 -38.81
N HIS A 255 19.32 -22.70 -37.48
CA HIS A 255 20.33 -23.14 -36.50
C HIS A 255 20.37 -24.65 -36.22
N SER A 256 19.46 -25.46 -36.78
CA SER A 256 19.66 -26.92 -36.75
C SER A 256 20.87 -27.34 -37.59
N ASP A 257 21.19 -26.58 -38.64
CA ASP A 257 22.33 -26.87 -39.51
C ASP A 257 23.63 -26.17 -39.07
N ALA A 258 23.54 -24.95 -38.52
CA ALA A 258 24.72 -24.27 -37.98
C ALA A 258 25.24 -24.90 -36.67
N LEU A 259 24.36 -25.36 -35.77
CA LEU A 259 24.76 -26.05 -34.54
C LEU A 259 25.24 -27.49 -34.81
N SER A 260 24.70 -28.16 -35.85
CA SER A 260 25.19 -29.47 -36.29
C SER A 260 26.53 -29.36 -37.01
N GLN A 261 26.78 -28.29 -37.77
CA GLN A 261 28.07 -27.99 -38.38
C GLN A 261 29.10 -27.51 -37.35
N ALA A 262 28.72 -26.71 -36.35
CA ALA A 262 29.59 -26.32 -35.24
C ALA A 262 29.91 -27.50 -34.32
N LYS A 263 28.97 -28.40 -34.05
CA LYS A 263 29.24 -29.70 -33.40
C LYS A 263 30.22 -30.53 -34.23
N ARG A 264 30.07 -30.61 -35.55
CA ARG A 264 31.04 -31.32 -36.42
C ARG A 264 32.42 -30.65 -36.46
N ALA A 265 32.48 -29.31 -36.48
CA ALA A 265 33.73 -28.55 -36.53
C ALA A 265 34.49 -28.54 -35.18
N SER A 266 33.78 -28.53 -34.05
CA SER A 266 34.38 -28.60 -32.70
C SER A 266 34.74 -30.03 -32.27
N VAL A 267 33.99 -31.04 -32.71
CA VAL A 267 34.36 -32.46 -32.53
C VAL A 267 35.65 -32.79 -33.29
N LEU A 268 35.99 -32.05 -34.34
CA LEU A 268 37.27 -32.17 -35.06
C LEU A 268 38.46 -31.53 -34.33
N GLN A 269 38.27 -30.76 -33.24
CA GLN A 269 39.38 -30.16 -32.47
C GLN A 269 39.50 -30.58 -31.00
N LEU A 270 38.52 -31.29 -30.43
CA LEU A 270 38.61 -31.81 -29.05
C LEU A 270 38.82 -33.32 -29.03
N ASN A 271 40.05 -33.74 -29.32
CA ASN A 271 40.50 -35.13 -29.15
C ASN A 271 40.73 -35.50 -27.66
N ARG A 272 40.05 -34.82 -26.72
CA ARG A 272 40.15 -35.06 -25.27
C ARG A 272 38.83 -35.58 -24.72
N SER A 273 38.89 -36.79 -24.18
CA SER A 273 37.85 -37.36 -23.32
C SER A 273 37.95 -36.73 -21.92
N TYR A 274 36.86 -36.15 -21.43
CA TYR A 274 36.74 -35.62 -20.07
C TYR A 274 35.79 -36.50 -19.25
N ASP A 275 36.22 -36.90 -18.04
CA ASP A 275 35.37 -37.67 -17.12
C ASP A 275 34.32 -36.77 -16.45
N CYS A 276 33.06 -36.91 -16.86
CA CYS A 276 31.94 -36.14 -16.33
C CYS A 276 31.33 -36.74 -15.04
N SER A 277 31.75 -37.94 -14.61
CA SER A 277 31.22 -38.65 -13.43
C SER A 277 31.13 -37.82 -12.13
N PRO A 278 32.07 -36.90 -11.83
CA PRO A 278 32.00 -36.06 -10.63
C PRO A 278 30.85 -35.04 -10.65
N LEU A 279 30.44 -34.57 -11.83
CA LEU A 279 29.37 -33.58 -12.00
C LEU A 279 27.98 -34.23 -11.83
N HIS A 280 27.83 -35.47 -12.31
CA HIS A 280 26.59 -36.25 -12.20
C HIS A 280 26.28 -36.70 -10.76
N LYS A 281 27.32 -36.94 -9.94
CA LYS A 281 27.16 -37.39 -8.55
C LYS A 281 26.63 -36.31 -7.60
N ASN A 282 26.57 -35.04 -8.02
CA ASN A 282 26.15 -33.94 -7.14
C ASN A 282 25.20 -32.96 -7.86
N PRO A 283 23.88 -33.20 -7.84
CA PRO A 283 22.90 -32.42 -8.61
C PRO A 283 22.87 -30.93 -8.25
N GLY A 284 23.19 -30.57 -6.99
CA GLY A 284 23.31 -29.18 -6.57
C GLY A 284 24.47 -28.43 -7.25
N LYS A 285 25.58 -29.12 -7.55
CA LYS A 285 26.70 -28.54 -8.31
C LYS A 285 26.32 -28.37 -9.79
N LYS A 286 25.62 -29.34 -10.40
CA LYS A 286 25.14 -29.25 -11.78
C LYS A 286 24.16 -28.09 -11.99
N LEU A 287 23.25 -27.87 -11.03
CA LEU A 287 22.35 -26.70 -11.04
C LEU A 287 23.13 -25.40 -10.85
N GLY A 288 24.10 -25.36 -9.93
CA GLY A 288 24.97 -24.20 -9.72
C GLY A 288 25.76 -23.81 -10.97
N TYR A 289 26.38 -24.78 -11.66
CA TYR A 289 27.14 -24.54 -12.90
C TYR A 289 26.26 -24.18 -14.10
N SER A 290 25.06 -24.76 -14.23
CA SER A 290 24.12 -24.38 -15.30
C SER A 290 23.55 -22.97 -15.10
N MET A 291 23.21 -22.60 -13.86
CA MET A 291 22.85 -21.22 -13.51
C MET A 291 24.03 -20.26 -13.69
N HIS A 292 25.25 -20.69 -13.37
CA HIS A 292 26.45 -19.88 -13.55
C HIS A 292 26.83 -19.72 -15.04
N TYR A 293 26.66 -20.74 -15.87
CA TYR A 293 26.86 -20.66 -17.31
C TYR A 293 25.82 -19.72 -17.96
N ALA A 294 24.55 -19.86 -17.58
CA ALA A 294 23.51 -18.91 -17.95
C ALA A 294 23.85 -17.48 -17.47
N ALA A 295 24.45 -17.34 -16.28
CA ALA A 295 24.93 -16.06 -15.78
C ALA A 295 26.19 -15.54 -16.50
N GLN A 296 27.09 -16.40 -17.02
CA GLN A 296 28.26 -16.00 -17.81
C GLN A 296 27.88 -15.44 -19.18
N VAL A 297 26.81 -15.98 -19.79
CA VAL A 297 26.16 -15.39 -20.98
C VAL A 297 25.59 -14.01 -20.66
N LEU A 298 25.15 -13.79 -19.43
CA LEU A 298 24.53 -12.54 -18.96
C LEU A 298 25.54 -11.53 -18.37
N TYR A 299 26.69 -11.98 -17.86
CA TYR A 299 27.73 -11.16 -17.25
C TYR A 299 29.05 -11.96 -17.13
N PRO A 300 30.19 -11.49 -17.68
CA PRO A 300 31.43 -12.24 -17.63
C PRO A 300 32.09 -12.13 -16.25
N ILE A 301 31.87 -13.11 -15.37
CA ILE A 301 32.63 -13.26 -14.11
C ILE A 301 33.64 -14.39 -14.29
N GLN A 302 34.92 -14.09 -14.09
CA GLN A 302 36.04 -15.03 -14.27
C GLN A 302 36.04 -16.09 -13.16
N LEU A 303 35.76 -17.33 -13.54
CA LEU A 303 35.96 -18.50 -12.69
C LEU A 303 36.91 -19.50 -13.37
N GLY A 304 37.99 -19.84 -12.68
CA GLY A 304 38.84 -20.98 -13.00
C GLY A 304 39.75 -20.83 -14.22
N THR A 305 40.67 -21.79 -14.35
CA THR A 305 41.59 -21.94 -15.48
C THR A 305 40.84 -22.41 -16.74
N ASP A 306 41.35 -22.11 -17.93
CA ASP A 306 40.67 -22.41 -19.20
C ASP A 306 40.28 -23.89 -19.37
N GLN A 307 41.05 -24.81 -18.78
CA GLN A 307 40.76 -26.25 -18.79
C GLN A 307 39.51 -26.64 -17.97
N GLU A 308 39.26 -25.97 -16.85
CA GLU A 308 38.06 -26.25 -16.04
C GLU A 308 36.80 -25.74 -16.75
N ARG A 309 36.91 -24.62 -17.48
CA ARG A 309 35.82 -24.08 -18.30
C ARG A 309 35.47 -25.01 -19.45
N GLU A 310 36.47 -25.47 -20.21
CA GLU A 310 36.25 -26.43 -21.29
C GLU A 310 35.57 -27.71 -20.81
N LYS A 311 36.00 -28.26 -19.66
CA LYS A 311 35.38 -29.46 -19.06
C LYS A 311 33.91 -29.24 -18.70
N VAL A 312 33.59 -28.12 -18.05
CA VAL A 312 32.22 -27.81 -17.62
C VAL A 312 31.30 -27.60 -18.83
N VAL A 313 31.77 -26.90 -19.85
CA VAL A 313 31.02 -26.66 -21.11
C VAL A 313 30.81 -27.97 -21.87
N PHE A 314 31.85 -28.80 -22.01
CA PHE A 314 31.76 -30.10 -22.67
C PHE A 314 30.71 -31.00 -21.99
N CYS A 315 30.77 -31.14 -20.66
CA CYS A 315 29.81 -31.98 -19.93
C CYS A 315 28.39 -31.37 -19.90
N LEU A 316 28.22 -30.05 -19.89
CA LEU A 316 26.90 -29.39 -19.93
C LEU A 316 26.23 -29.43 -21.31
N LEU A 317 27.00 -29.42 -22.40
CA LEU A 317 26.47 -29.52 -23.77
C LEU A 317 26.14 -30.96 -24.18
N HIS A 318 26.79 -31.94 -23.56
CA HIS A 318 26.54 -33.36 -23.80
C HIS A 318 25.39 -33.92 -22.95
N ASP A 319 25.13 -33.31 -21.79
CA ASP A 319 23.93 -33.57 -21.01
C ASP A 319 22.78 -32.69 -21.48
N GLU A 320 21.59 -33.26 -21.63
CA GLU A 320 20.36 -32.46 -21.69
C GLU A 320 20.28 -31.64 -20.38
N VAL A 321 20.63 -30.36 -20.45
CA VAL A 321 20.36 -29.40 -19.37
C VAL A 321 18.87 -29.55 -19.06
N PRO A 322 18.44 -29.77 -17.81
CA PRO A 322 17.05 -30.07 -17.50
C PRO A 322 16.16 -28.92 -17.99
N SER A 323 15.56 -29.14 -19.16
CA SER A 323 14.84 -28.14 -19.95
C SER A 323 13.68 -27.52 -19.17
N PHE A 324 13.18 -28.25 -18.18
CA PHE A 324 12.12 -27.81 -17.28
C PHE A 324 12.49 -26.54 -16.48
N GLY A 325 13.70 -26.45 -15.94
CA GLY A 325 14.11 -25.31 -15.09
C GLY A 325 14.25 -24.01 -15.88
N LEU A 326 14.85 -24.09 -17.08
CA LEU A 326 15.00 -22.97 -18.00
C LEU A 326 13.65 -22.52 -18.58
N LYS A 327 12.82 -23.46 -19.05
CA LYS A 327 11.46 -23.15 -19.56
C LYS A 327 10.56 -22.54 -18.49
N PHE A 328 10.67 -23.03 -17.24
CA PHE A 328 9.93 -22.46 -16.12
C PHE A 328 10.40 -21.03 -15.80
N ALA A 329 11.71 -20.79 -15.76
CA ALA A 329 12.25 -19.44 -15.53
C ALA A 329 11.80 -18.46 -16.62
N GLU A 330 11.85 -18.87 -17.88
CA GLU A 330 11.39 -18.07 -19.01
C GLU A 330 9.88 -17.74 -18.91
N ALA A 331 9.04 -18.75 -18.63
CA ALA A 331 7.60 -18.56 -18.44
C ALA A 331 7.30 -17.63 -17.25
N PHE A 332 8.05 -17.77 -16.16
CA PHE A 332 7.91 -16.93 -14.97
C PHE A 332 8.27 -15.45 -15.26
N ILE A 333 9.37 -15.20 -15.97
CA ILE A 333 9.80 -13.84 -16.35
C ILE A 333 8.76 -13.18 -17.25
N LYS A 334 8.22 -13.92 -18.24
CA LYS A 334 7.14 -13.42 -19.12
C LYS A 334 5.89 -13.06 -18.31
N ALA A 335 5.48 -13.93 -17.39
CA ALA A 335 4.35 -13.67 -16.51
C ALA A 335 4.57 -12.44 -15.62
N LEU A 336 5.75 -12.32 -15.01
CA LEU A 336 6.12 -11.16 -14.19
C LEU A 336 6.13 -9.86 -15.01
N GLY A 337 6.68 -9.90 -16.23
CA GLY A 337 6.65 -8.76 -17.15
C GLY A 337 5.23 -8.31 -17.48
N LEU A 338 4.34 -9.25 -17.80
CA LEU A 338 2.93 -8.96 -18.10
C LEU A 338 2.22 -8.34 -16.89
N ILE A 339 2.46 -8.86 -15.69
CA ILE A 339 1.95 -8.27 -14.43
C ILE A 339 2.46 -6.83 -14.28
N LEU A 340 3.76 -6.58 -14.47
CA LEU A 340 4.33 -5.24 -14.32
C LEU A 340 3.81 -4.25 -15.36
N PHE A 341 3.62 -4.68 -16.61
CA PHE A 341 2.98 -3.86 -17.64
C PHE A 341 1.53 -3.51 -17.26
N PHE A 342 0.76 -4.50 -16.77
CA PHE A 342 -0.58 -4.26 -16.28
C PHE A 342 -0.60 -3.26 -15.11
N LEU A 343 0.31 -3.42 -14.14
CA LEU A 343 0.46 -2.51 -13.00
C LEU A 343 0.90 -1.11 -13.42
N LEU A 344 1.77 -1.00 -14.42
CA LEU A 344 2.16 0.25 -15.03
C LEU A 344 0.95 0.94 -15.68
N GLY A 345 0.17 0.19 -16.46
CA GLY A 345 -1.07 0.67 -17.07
C GLY A 345 -2.06 1.18 -16.04
N LEU A 346 -2.27 0.43 -14.94
CA LEU A 346 -3.08 0.89 -13.81
C LEU A 346 -2.55 2.18 -13.21
N GLY A 347 -1.23 2.28 -12.98
CA GLY A 347 -0.60 3.48 -12.44
C GLY A 347 -0.78 4.70 -13.36
N ILE A 348 -0.62 4.52 -14.68
CA ILE A 348 -0.83 5.57 -15.69
C ILE A 348 -2.30 5.98 -15.72
N ARG A 349 -3.21 5.01 -15.86
CA ARG A 349 -4.66 5.24 -15.82
C ARG A 349 -5.03 6.06 -14.60
N ASN A 350 -4.48 5.66 -13.47
CA ASN A 350 -4.71 6.33 -12.22
C ASN A 350 -4.19 7.78 -12.25
N ARG A 351 -2.89 7.98 -12.50
CA ARG A 351 -2.27 9.31 -12.46
C ARG A 351 -2.89 10.31 -13.45
N PHE A 352 -3.26 9.85 -14.64
CA PHE A 352 -3.77 10.70 -15.71
C PHE A 352 -5.30 10.71 -15.83
N LYS A 353 -6.01 10.03 -14.92
CA LYS A 353 -7.49 9.97 -14.91
C LYS A 353 -8.07 9.47 -16.23
N ILE A 354 -7.40 8.51 -16.86
CA ILE A 354 -7.87 7.90 -18.11
C ILE A 354 -9.00 6.92 -17.74
N LYS A 355 -10.13 6.98 -18.43
CA LYS A 355 -11.23 6.04 -18.23
C LYS A 355 -10.95 4.72 -18.93
#